data_AF-B5TZG6-F1
#
_entry.id   AF-B5TZG6-F1
#
_cell.length_a   1.000
_cell.length_b   1.000
_cell.length_c   1.000
_cell.angle_alpha   90.00
_cell.angle_beta   90.00
_cell.angle_gamma   90.00
#
_symmetry.space_group_name_H-M   'P 1'
#
loop_
_entity.id
_entity.type
_entity.pdbx_description
1 polymer ?
#
loop_
_entity_poly.entity_id
_entity_poly.type
_entity_poly.pdbx_seq_one_letter_code
_entity_poly.pdbx_strand_id
1 'polypeptide(L)'
;SLLFGKGKGGKGLTAAAKKGKGKAHGQDQGNANQPSPASSLTPANPPTANNSLGLDIEARDVGYIATIQMGTPPRDFHILMDSGSADLWVGSEACQSEDGGGCGNHQFLGPESSSTFKNSNTPFQVTYGTGEVSGDIIQDDISVAGLALTAHTFGVANTES
;
A
#
# COMPACT_ATOMS: atom_id res chain seq x y z
N SER A 1 0.64 -5.09 1.78
CA SER A 1 -0.37 -4.04 1.49
C SER A 1 -1.73 -4.67 1.31
N LEU A 2 -2.74 -4.19 2.04
CA LEU A 2 -4.11 -4.66 1.94
C LEU A 2 -4.72 -4.23 0.61
N LEU A 3 -5.22 -5.19 -0.16
CA LEU A 3 -6.19 -4.96 -1.22
C LEU A 3 -7.55 -4.69 -0.58
N PHE A 4 -8.14 -3.51 -0.81
CA PHE A 4 -9.57 -3.31 -0.58
C PHE A 4 -10.34 -3.81 -1.80
N GLY A 5 -10.91 -5.02 -1.71
CA GLY A 5 -11.89 -5.49 -2.67
C GLY A 5 -13.11 -4.56 -2.70
N LYS A 6 -13.52 -4.11 -3.89
CA LYS A 6 -14.75 -3.33 -4.09
C LYS A 6 -15.98 -4.15 -3.66
N GLY A 7 -16.62 -3.75 -2.57
CA GLY A 7 -17.90 -4.34 -2.14
C GLY A 7 -19.03 -4.08 -3.15
N LYS A 8 -19.61 -5.14 -3.71
CA LYS A 8 -20.87 -5.09 -4.46
C LYS A 8 -22.04 -4.88 -3.49
N GLY A 9 -22.90 -3.90 -3.80
CA GLY A 9 -24.04 -3.51 -2.96
C GLY A 9 -25.03 -4.64 -2.67
N GLY A 10 -25.36 -4.79 -1.40
CA GLY A 10 -26.40 -5.69 -0.89
C GLY A 10 -27.23 -5.01 0.20
N LYS A 11 -28.55 -5.10 0.07
CA LYS A 11 -29.56 -4.40 0.86
C LYS A 11 -29.65 -4.89 2.32
N GLY A 12 -29.69 -3.92 3.24
CA GLY A 12 -30.57 -3.87 4.42
C GLY A 12 -30.50 -4.99 5.47
N LEU A 13 -29.90 -4.70 6.62
CA LEU A 13 -30.44 -5.13 7.91
C LEU A 13 -30.43 -3.95 8.90
N THR A 14 -31.61 -3.60 9.38
CA THR A 14 -31.84 -2.60 10.44
C THR A 14 -31.62 -3.22 11.80
N ALA A 15 -30.82 -2.57 12.66
CA ALA A 15 -30.90 -2.73 14.10
C ALA A 15 -30.69 -1.37 14.77
N ALA A 16 -31.71 -0.91 15.49
CA ALA A 16 -31.70 0.35 16.20
C ALA A 16 -31.03 0.20 17.58
N ALA A 17 -30.19 1.17 17.95
CA ALA A 17 -29.84 1.44 19.35
C ALA A 17 -29.62 2.94 19.58
N LYS A 18 -29.90 3.38 20.82
CA LYS A 18 -30.36 4.71 21.23
C LYS A 18 -29.27 5.78 21.36
N LYS A 19 -29.73 7.04 21.28
CA LYS A 19 -29.04 8.33 21.49
C LYS A 19 -28.24 8.45 22.79
N GLY A 20 -27.04 9.00 22.68
CA GLY A 20 -26.37 9.82 23.70
C GLY A 20 -25.63 11.00 23.03
N LYS A 21 -26.05 12.24 23.30
CA LYS A 21 -25.38 13.50 22.92
C LYS A 21 -24.24 13.75 23.94
N GLY A 22 -23.01 14.14 23.66
CA GLY A 22 -22.38 14.77 22.49
C GLY A 22 -21.85 16.15 22.89
N LYS A 23 -20.53 16.38 22.80
CA LYS A 23 -19.87 17.64 22.36
C LYS A 23 -18.40 17.35 22.01
N ALA A 24 -18.14 17.12 20.72
CA ALA A 24 -16.84 17.34 20.10
C ALA A 24 -17.04 18.36 18.96
N HIS A 25 -16.04 19.22 18.77
CA HIS A 25 -16.11 20.49 18.04
C HIS A 25 -15.79 20.29 16.55
N GLY A 26 -16.64 20.83 15.67
CA GLY A 26 -16.32 21.20 14.27
C GLY A 26 -16.44 20.12 13.19
N GLN A 27 -17.62 19.98 12.58
CA GLN A 27 -17.78 19.32 11.27
C GLN A 27 -17.72 20.36 10.16
N ASP A 28 -16.76 20.24 9.24
CA ASP A 28 -16.85 20.84 7.91
C ASP A 28 -17.70 19.92 7.00
N GLN A 29 -18.66 20.52 6.30
CA GLN A 29 -19.61 19.83 5.42
C GLN A 29 -19.04 19.78 4.00
N GLY A 30 -18.43 18.65 3.62
CA GLY A 30 -17.97 18.40 2.25
C GLY A 30 -19.09 17.95 1.31
N ASN A 31 -19.35 18.75 0.27
CA ASN A 31 -20.29 18.55 -0.83
C ASN A 31 -19.98 17.30 -1.67
N ALA A 32 -21.00 16.48 -1.96
CA ALA A 32 -20.91 15.15 -2.59
C ALA A 32 -20.65 15.15 -4.12
N ASN A 33 -19.97 16.17 -4.64
CA ASN A 33 -19.70 16.26 -6.08
C ASN A 33 -18.32 16.87 -6.37
N GLN A 34 -17.29 16.34 -5.72
CA GLN A 34 -15.89 16.60 -6.04
C GLN A 34 -15.20 15.25 -6.32
N PRO A 35 -14.36 15.15 -7.37
CA PRO A 35 -13.58 13.94 -7.61
C PRO A 35 -12.72 13.65 -6.38
N SER A 36 -12.72 12.40 -5.92
CA SER A 36 -11.97 11.95 -4.73
C SER A 36 -10.51 12.43 -4.83
N PRO A 37 -9.99 13.18 -3.85
CA PRO A 37 -8.60 13.57 -3.87
C PRO A 37 -7.74 12.31 -3.71
N ALA A 38 -6.59 12.27 -4.38
CA ALA A 38 -5.56 11.28 -4.12
C ALA A 38 -5.38 11.09 -2.61
N SER A 39 -5.29 9.84 -2.14
CA SER A 39 -5.23 9.44 -0.73
C SER A 39 -4.47 10.45 0.13
N SER A 40 -5.16 11.24 0.95
CA SER A 40 -4.55 12.29 1.74
C SER A 40 -3.74 11.66 2.87
N LEU A 41 -2.41 11.62 2.73
CA LEU A 41 -1.51 11.24 3.82
C LEU A 41 -1.38 12.40 4.80
N THR A 42 -1.48 12.11 6.10
CA THR A 42 -1.09 13.00 7.18
C THR A 42 0.34 12.68 7.58
N PRO A 43 1.32 13.58 7.32
CA PRO A 43 2.73 13.29 7.56
C PRO A 43 3.04 13.07 9.04
N ALA A 44 3.90 12.08 9.33
CA ALA A 44 4.50 11.92 10.64
C ALA A 44 5.52 13.03 10.92
N ASN A 45 5.72 13.34 12.20
CA ASN A 45 6.87 14.14 12.61
C ASN A 45 8.16 13.37 12.31
N PRO A 46 9.26 14.05 11.90
CA PRO A 46 10.54 13.40 11.70
C PRO A 46 10.98 12.67 12.98
N PRO A 47 11.36 11.39 12.89
CA PRO A 47 11.73 10.64 14.08
C PRO A 47 13.10 11.09 14.59
N THR A 48 13.30 11.08 15.90
CA THR A 48 14.51 11.58 16.56
C THR A 48 15.51 10.48 16.92
N ALA A 49 15.09 9.22 16.88
CA ALA A 49 15.96 8.08 17.14
C ALA A 49 16.74 7.69 15.87
N ASN A 50 17.96 7.19 16.05
CA ASN A 50 18.71 6.62 14.92
C ASN A 50 17.98 5.42 14.33
N ASN A 51 18.11 5.23 13.01
CA ASN A 51 17.57 4.09 12.29
C ASN A 51 16.06 3.90 12.51
N SER A 52 15.31 4.99 12.56
CA SER A 52 13.86 4.97 12.73
C SER A 52 13.16 5.71 11.61
N LEU A 53 11.90 5.32 11.37
CA LEU A 53 11.07 5.85 10.30
C LEU A 53 9.74 6.35 10.88
N GLY A 54 9.31 7.54 10.46
CA GLY A 54 7.95 8.03 10.75
C GLY A 54 6.93 7.26 9.90
N LEU A 55 5.75 7.00 10.46
CA LEU A 55 4.64 6.37 9.75
C LEU A 55 3.54 7.40 9.50
N ASP A 56 3.36 7.76 8.23
CA ASP A 56 2.29 8.67 7.82
C ASP A 56 0.94 7.97 7.99
N ILE A 57 -0.09 8.76 8.31
CA ILE A 57 -1.45 8.23 8.52
C ILE A 57 -2.27 8.42 7.25
N GLU A 58 -2.82 7.34 6.71
CA GLU A 58 -3.64 7.39 5.50
C GLU A 58 -5.10 7.75 5.80
N ALA A 59 -5.58 8.79 5.12
CA ALA A 59 -6.98 9.22 5.08
C ALA A 59 -7.65 9.35 6.46
N ARG A 60 -8.52 8.41 6.84
CA ARG A 60 -9.29 8.41 8.09
C ARG A 60 -8.73 7.37 9.07
N ASP A 61 -7.42 7.40 9.25
CA ASP A 61 -6.67 6.45 10.08
C ASP A 61 -6.84 4.99 9.62
N VAL A 62 -6.96 4.77 8.31
CA VAL A 62 -7.20 3.42 7.74
C VAL A 62 -5.91 2.63 7.53
N GLY A 63 -4.76 3.30 7.52
CA GLY A 63 -3.47 2.68 7.30
C GLY A 63 -2.31 3.54 7.82
N TYR A 64 -1.18 2.89 8.10
CA TYR A 64 0.07 3.52 8.47
C TYR A 64 1.10 3.24 7.37
N ILE A 65 1.59 4.31 6.75
CA ILE A 65 2.44 4.24 5.55
C ILE A 65 3.88 4.59 5.91
N ALA A 66 4.79 3.71 5.53
CA ALA A 66 6.23 3.94 5.56
C ALA A 66 6.72 4.36 4.17
N THR A 67 7.61 5.35 4.11
CA THR A 67 8.40 5.62 2.90
C THR A 67 9.74 4.91 3.00
N ILE A 68 9.98 3.92 2.13
CA ILE A 68 11.25 3.19 2.05
C ILE A 68 11.83 3.29 0.65
N GLN A 69 13.13 3.06 0.50
CA GLN A 69 13.77 3.10 -0.82
C GLN A 69 13.98 1.69 -1.36
N MET A 70 13.73 1.50 -2.65
CA MET A 70 14.03 0.25 -3.34
C MET A 70 14.68 0.50 -4.71
N GLY A 71 15.43 -0.48 -5.16
CA GLY A 71 16.05 -0.53 -6.49
C GLY A 71 17.34 0.27 -6.63
N THR A 72 17.94 0.17 -7.81
CA THR A 72 19.16 0.90 -8.18
C THR A 72 18.99 1.64 -9.52
N PRO A 73 18.89 2.99 -9.54
CA PRO A 73 19.05 3.89 -8.40
C PRO A 73 17.89 3.80 -7.40
N PRO A 74 18.13 4.10 -6.11
CA PRO A 74 17.09 4.08 -5.09
C PRO A 74 15.94 5.05 -5.42
N ARG A 75 14.70 4.58 -5.31
CA ARG A 75 13.47 5.39 -5.44
C ARG A 75 12.56 5.15 -4.26
N ASP A 76 11.77 6.15 -3.91
CA ASP A 76 10.84 6.07 -2.78
C ASP A 76 9.60 5.22 -3.13
N PHE A 77 9.23 4.34 -2.20
CA PHE A 77 8.03 3.52 -2.23
C PHE A 77 7.22 3.75 -0.95
N HIS A 78 5.92 3.96 -1.10
CA HIS A 78 4.97 4.00 0.01
C HIS A 78 4.47 2.59 0.31
N ILE A 79 4.77 2.10 1.50
CA ILE A 79 4.47 0.74 1.94
C ILE A 79 3.53 0.79 3.13
N LEU A 80 2.41 0.06 3.04
CA LEU A 80 1.55 -0.16 4.19
C LEU A 80 2.26 -1.07 5.20
N MET A 81 2.42 -0.58 6.43
CA MET A 81 3.00 -1.35 7.52
C MET A 81 1.95 -2.30 8.10
N ASP A 82 2.08 -3.58 7.76
CA ASP A 82 1.13 -4.62 8.13
C ASP A 82 1.79 -5.67 9.04
N SER A 83 1.44 -5.67 10.33
CA SER A 83 1.89 -6.69 11.27
C SER A 83 1.05 -7.98 11.23
N GLY A 84 -0.01 -8.00 10.41
CA GLY A 84 -0.92 -9.13 10.24
C GLY A 84 -0.50 -10.13 9.14
N SER A 85 0.51 -9.79 8.35
CA SER A 85 1.07 -10.64 7.30
C SER A 85 2.60 -10.76 7.42
N ALA A 86 3.21 -11.60 6.59
CA ALA A 86 4.66 -11.82 6.56
C ALA A 86 5.30 -11.42 5.21
N ASP A 87 4.49 -11.03 4.23
CA ASP A 87 4.93 -10.86 2.85
C ASP A 87 5.11 -9.37 2.50
N LEU A 88 6.29 -9.03 1.98
CA LEU A 88 6.53 -7.75 1.30
C LEU A 88 6.31 -7.94 -0.20
N TRP A 89 5.57 -7.02 -0.82
CA TRP A 89 5.45 -6.94 -2.27
C TRP A 89 5.18 -5.50 -2.73
N VAL A 90 5.54 -5.20 -3.98
CA VAL A 90 5.21 -3.96 -4.69
C VAL A 90 4.66 -4.28 -6.09
N GLY A 91 4.07 -3.31 -6.79
CA GLY A 91 3.62 -3.52 -8.16
C GLY A 91 4.80 -3.70 -9.13
N SER A 92 4.68 -4.60 -10.09
CA SER A 92 5.64 -4.74 -11.19
C SER A 92 5.40 -3.67 -12.27
N GLU A 93 6.43 -3.35 -13.05
CA GLU A 93 6.30 -2.46 -14.23
C GLU A 93 5.32 -3.00 -15.28
N ALA A 94 5.04 -4.30 -15.25
CA ALA A 94 4.12 -4.97 -16.15
C ALA A 94 2.73 -5.21 -15.51
N CYS A 95 2.45 -4.63 -14.34
CA CYS A 95 1.27 -4.94 -13.55
C CYS A 95 -0.04 -4.57 -14.28
N GLN A 96 -1.01 -5.48 -14.24
CA GLN A 96 -2.35 -5.31 -14.79
C GLN A 96 -3.43 -5.57 -13.75
N SER A 97 -4.51 -4.78 -13.77
CA SER A 97 -5.68 -5.06 -12.95
C SER A 97 -6.57 -6.13 -13.61
N GLU A 98 -7.16 -7.03 -12.82
CA GLU A 98 -8.10 -8.04 -13.32
C GLU A 98 -9.35 -7.43 -13.98
N ASP A 99 -9.77 -6.24 -13.53
CA ASP A 99 -10.87 -5.48 -14.13
C ASP A 99 -10.47 -4.79 -15.46
N GLY A 100 -9.20 -4.93 -15.87
CA GLY A 100 -8.60 -4.31 -17.04
C GLY A 100 -7.94 -2.96 -16.73
N GLY A 101 -6.83 -2.66 -17.41
CA GLY A 101 -6.02 -1.45 -17.21
C GLY A 101 -4.78 -1.68 -16.34
N GLY A 102 -4.11 -0.59 -15.96
CA GLY A 102 -2.92 -0.65 -15.10
C GLY A 102 -3.26 -0.69 -13.61
N CYS A 103 -2.31 -1.14 -12.79
CA CYS A 103 -2.44 -1.25 -11.33
C CYS A 103 -2.37 0.10 -10.61
N GLY A 104 -3.35 0.98 -10.85
CA GLY A 104 -3.44 2.27 -10.18
C GLY A 104 -2.27 3.23 -10.47
N ASN A 105 -2.04 4.16 -9.55
CA ASN A 105 -0.96 5.15 -9.61
C ASN A 105 0.04 4.87 -8.49
N HIS A 106 0.82 3.81 -8.66
CA HIS A 106 1.85 3.38 -7.71
C HIS A 106 3.25 3.53 -8.31
N GLN A 107 4.24 3.57 -7.44
CA GLN A 107 5.61 3.35 -7.85
C GLN A 107 5.79 1.87 -8.19
N PHE A 108 6.19 1.56 -9.42
CA PHE A 108 6.41 0.19 -9.88
C PHE A 108 7.89 -0.17 -9.89
N LEU A 109 8.20 -1.44 -9.65
CA LEU A 109 9.56 -1.98 -9.67
C LEU A 109 9.73 -3.02 -10.78
N GLY A 110 10.87 -2.99 -11.46
CA GLY A 110 11.21 -3.96 -12.49
C GLY A 110 12.58 -3.70 -13.11
N PRO A 111 12.94 -4.44 -14.17
CA PRO A 111 14.24 -4.34 -14.80
C PRO A 111 14.52 -2.98 -15.46
N GLU A 112 13.49 -2.22 -15.83
CA GLU A 112 13.68 -0.91 -16.46
C GLU A 112 14.04 0.17 -15.44
N SER A 113 13.53 0.04 -14.21
CA SER A 113 13.74 1.02 -13.15
C SER A 113 14.84 0.68 -12.15
N SER A 114 15.29 -0.57 -12.11
CA SER A 114 16.30 -1.02 -11.18
C SER A 114 17.31 -1.96 -11.84
N SER A 115 18.58 -1.55 -11.83
CA SER A 115 19.70 -2.34 -12.32
C SER A 115 20.08 -3.51 -11.40
N THR A 116 19.57 -3.55 -10.17
CA THR A 116 19.78 -4.63 -9.19
C THR A 116 18.61 -5.63 -9.15
N PHE A 117 17.54 -5.36 -9.90
CA PHE A 117 16.37 -6.25 -9.99
C PHE A 117 16.76 -7.61 -10.58
N LYS A 118 16.39 -8.68 -9.89
CA LYS A 118 16.57 -10.06 -10.35
C LYS A 118 15.31 -10.88 -10.11
N ASN A 119 14.64 -11.27 -11.20
CA ASN A 119 13.48 -12.16 -11.11
C ASN A 119 13.93 -13.62 -10.95
N SER A 120 13.38 -14.32 -9.96
CA SER A 120 13.64 -15.75 -9.74
C SER A 120 12.76 -16.66 -10.62
N ASN A 121 11.78 -16.10 -11.32
CA ASN A 121 10.71 -16.80 -12.05
C ASN A 121 9.92 -17.79 -11.18
N THR A 122 9.91 -17.55 -9.87
CA THR A 122 9.12 -18.33 -8.90
C THR A 122 7.83 -17.55 -8.63
N PRO A 123 6.65 -18.10 -8.94
CA PRO A 123 5.41 -17.38 -8.72
C PRO A 123 5.08 -17.24 -7.23
N PHE A 124 4.38 -16.17 -6.86
CA PHE A 124 3.72 -16.03 -5.57
C PHE A 124 2.28 -15.55 -5.75
N GLN A 125 1.47 -15.78 -4.72
CA GLN A 125 0.09 -15.37 -4.65
C GLN A 125 -0.27 -15.06 -3.20
N VAL A 126 -0.98 -13.97 -2.97
CA VAL A 126 -1.48 -13.58 -1.65
C VAL A 126 -2.94 -13.14 -1.77
N THR A 127 -3.79 -13.64 -0.87
CA THR A 127 -5.21 -13.29 -0.82
C THR A 127 -5.49 -12.43 0.41
N TYR A 128 -6.11 -11.27 0.20
CA TYR A 128 -6.56 -10.37 1.27
C TYR A 128 -8.08 -10.19 1.18
N GLY A 129 -8.81 -10.81 2.11
CA GLY A 129 -10.28 -10.76 2.11
C GLY A 129 -10.86 -11.39 0.85
N THR A 130 -11.43 -10.56 -0.03
CA THR A 130 -12.00 -10.98 -1.33
C THR A 130 -11.11 -10.64 -2.53
N GLY A 131 -10.00 -9.93 -2.32
CA GLY A 131 -9.04 -9.57 -3.37
C GLY A 131 -7.81 -10.47 -3.35
N GLU A 132 -7.07 -10.46 -4.45
CA GLU A 132 -5.89 -11.29 -4.66
C GLU A 132 -4.80 -10.50 -5.39
N VAL A 133 -3.55 -10.79 -5.03
CA VAL A 133 -2.36 -10.38 -5.76
C VAL A 133 -1.61 -11.61 -6.21
N SER A 134 -1.17 -11.64 -7.47
CA SER A 134 -0.27 -12.66 -7.99
C SER A 134 0.87 -12.06 -8.78
N GLY A 135 2.02 -12.74 -8.78
CA GLY A 135 3.23 -12.24 -9.41
C GLY A 135 4.42 -13.16 -9.21
N ASP A 136 5.62 -12.58 -9.18
CA ASP A 136 6.87 -13.32 -9.06
C ASP A 136 7.70 -12.91 -7.83
N ILE A 137 8.43 -13.87 -7.25
CA ILE A 137 9.46 -13.63 -6.26
C ILE A 137 10.70 -13.09 -6.97
N ILE A 138 11.25 -12.01 -6.42
CA ILE A 138 12.41 -11.30 -6.96
C ILE A 138 13.43 -11.02 -5.86
N GLN A 139 14.63 -10.60 -6.28
CA GLN A 139 15.61 -9.95 -5.42
C GLN A 139 15.88 -8.53 -5.90
N ASP A 140 15.94 -7.59 -4.97
CA ASP A 140 16.42 -6.23 -5.24
C ASP A 140 16.97 -5.59 -3.95
N ASP A 141 17.62 -4.45 -4.08
CA ASP A 141 18.15 -3.69 -2.96
C ASP A 141 17.04 -2.85 -2.32
N ILE A 142 16.97 -2.88 -0.98
CA ILE A 142 16.03 -2.09 -0.17
C ILE A 142 16.82 -1.29 0.87
N SER A 143 16.36 -0.08 1.18
CA SER A 143 16.81 0.69 2.34
C SER A 143 15.64 1.12 3.20
N VAL A 144 15.69 0.74 4.49
CA VAL A 144 14.68 1.07 5.49
C VAL A 144 15.34 1.87 6.59
N ALA A 145 14.90 3.13 6.77
CA ALA A 145 15.49 4.05 7.76
C ALA A 145 17.03 4.17 7.65
N GLY A 146 17.57 4.11 6.43
CA GLY A 146 19.02 4.13 6.16
C GLY A 146 19.74 2.80 6.36
N LEU A 147 19.04 1.74 6.76
CA LEU A 147 19.58 0.38 6.86
C LEU A 147 19.41 -0.34 5.53
N ALA A 148 20.53 -0.72 4.93
CA ALA A 148 20.54 -1.41 3.63
C ALA A 148 20.29 -2.92 3.78
N LEU A 149 19.45 -3.45 2.91
CA LEU A 149 19.19 -4.86 2.67
C LEU A 149 19.52 -5.17 1.21
N THR A 150 20.74 -5.62 0.96
CA THR A 150 21.22 -5.93 -0.40
C THR A 150 20.64 -7.28 -0.86
N ALA A 151 20.17 -7.33 -2.11
CA ALA A 151 19.58 -8.52 -2.74
C ALA A 151 18.51 -9.19 -1.86
N HIS A 152 17.64 -8.39 -1.24
CA HIS A 152 16.56 -8.87 -0.40
C HIS A 152 15.47 -9.54 -1.25
N THR A 153 14.93 -10.67 -0.77
CA THR A 153 13.90 -11.43 -1.49
C THR A 153 12.50 -10.97 -1.10
N PHE A 154 11.67 -10.60 -2.08
CA PHE A 154 10.28 -10.18 -1.89
C PHE A 154 9.47 -10.36 -3.18
N GLY A 155 8.16 -10.07 -3.18
CA GLY A 155 7.29 -10.23 -4.34
C GLY A 155 7.16 -8.97 -5.22
N VAL A 156 6.95 -9.15 -6.52
CA VAL A 156 6.37 -8.11 -7.39
C VAL A 156 5.07 -8.57 -8.03
N ALA A 157 4.01 -7.80 -7.83
CA ALA A 157 2.68 -8.09 -8.34
C ALA A 157 2.60 -7.85 -9.84
N ASN A 158 2.23 -8.88 -10.60
CA ASN A 158 1.89 -8.77 -12.02
C ASN A 158 0.39 -8.58 -12.22
N THR A 159 -0.43 -9.05 -11.27
CA THR A 159 -1.89 -8.95 -11.32
C THR A 159 -2.47 -8.62 -9.94
N GLU A 160 -3.52 -7.78 -9.91
CA GLU A 160 -4.29 -7.43 -8.70
C GLU A 160 -5.82 -7.33 -8.97
N SER A 161 -6.66 -7.61 -7.96
CA SER A 161 -8.15 -7.56 -8.02
C SER A 161 -8.87 -6.74 -6.94
#